data_AF-F0G9Y7-F1
#
_entry.id   AF-F0G9Y7-F1
#
_cell.length_a   1.000
_cell.length_b   1.000
_cell.length_c   1.000
_cell.angle_alpha   90.00
_cell.angle_beta   90.00
_cell.angle_gamma   90.00
#
_symmetry.space_group_name_H-M   'P 1'
#
loop_
_entity.id
_entity.type
_entity.pdbx_description
1 polymer ?
#
loop_
_entity_poly.entity_id
_entity_poly.type
_entity_poly.pdbx_seq_one_letter_code
_entity_poly.pdbx_strand_id
1 'polypeptide(L)'
;AMTPWDKLTAAFTLVNVVTIVATVATLMGTGFVVGRLMKMYPIDTAIVNACHSGQGGTGDVAILTAANRMQLMPFAQIATRIGGAIVVTVTLILVAHFG
;
A
#
# COMPACT_ATOMS: atom_id res chain seq x y z
N ALA A 1 -24.47 -6.75 -9.32
CA ALA A 1 -23.00 -6.87 -9.18
C ALA A 1 -22.42 -7.22 -10.55
N MET A 2 -21.78 -6.27 -11.23
CA MET A 2 -21.03 -6.56 -12.46
C MET A 2 -19.61 -6.91 -12.06
N THR A 3 -19.40 -8.12 -11.53
CA THR A 3 -18.05 -8.66 -11.34
C THR A 3 -17.67 -9.40 -12.62
N PRO A 4 -16.79 -8.85 -13.46
CA PRO A 4 -16.35 -9.52 -14.67
C PRO A 4 -15.41 -10.67 -14.29
N TRP A 5 -16.00 -11.84 -14.01
CA TRP A 5 -15.30 -13.04 -13.56
C TRP A 5 -14.17 -13.43 -14.51
N ASP A 6 -14.37 -13.26 -15.81
CA ASP A 6 -13.36 -13.54 -16.84
C ASP A 6 -12.13 -12.64 -16.73
N LYS A 7 -12.31 -11.36 -16.36
CA LYS A 7 -11.16 -10.45 -16.15
C LYS A 7 -10.41 -10.79 -14.87
N LEU A 8 -11.12 -11.28 -13.86
CA LEU A 8 -10.56 -11.61 -12.56
C LEU A 8 -9.73 -12.89 -12.64
N THR A 9 -10.20 -13.91 -13.36
CA THR A 9 -9.44 -15.13 -13.64
C THR A 9 -8.27 -14.86 -14.58
N ALA A 10 -8.44 -14.01 -15.60
CA ALA A 10 -7.35 -13.60 -16.49
C ALA A 10 -6.27 -12.76 -15.79
N ALA A 11 -6.60 -12.07 -14.69
CA ALA A 11 -5.63 -11.31 -13.91
C ALA A 11 -4.65 -12.21 -13.12
N PHE A 12 -4.97 -13.49 -12.90
CA PHE A 12 -4.07 -14.46 -12.29
C PHE A 12 -3.01 -14.97 -13.28
N THR A 13 -2.17 -14.06 -13.75
CA THR A 13 -0.95 -14.40 -14.48
C THR A 13 0.24 -14.42 -13.52
N LEU A 14 1.23 -15.26 -13.81
CA LEU A 14 2.48 -15.31 -13.04
C LEU A 14 3.14 -13.93 -12.94
N VAL A 15 3.08 -13.14 -14.00
CA VAL A 15 3.64 -11.78 -14.08
C VAL A 15 2.95 -10.84 -13.09
N ASN A 16 1.63 -10.87 -13.01
CA ASN A 16 0.87 -10.02 -12.09
C ASN A 16 1.16 -10.40 -10.63
N VAL A 17 1.20 -11.69 -10.32
CA VAL A 17 1.51 -12.17 -8.96
C VAL A 17 2.90 -11.71 -8.52
N VAL A 18 3.92 -11.89 -9.38
CA VAL A 18 5.28 -11.44 -9.08
C VAL A 18 5.33 -9.92 -8.88
N THR A 19 4.61 -9.16 -9.71
CA THR A 19 4.55 -7.69 -9.58
C THR A 19 3.91 -7.27 -8.26
N ILE A 20 2.82 -7.92 -7.84
CA ILE A 20 2.17 -7.66 -6.54
C ILE A 20 3.12 -7.95 -5.38
N VAL A 21 3.78 -9.12 -5.39
CA VAL A 21 4.73 -9.48 -4.32
C VAL A 21 5.92 -8.50 -4.29
N ALA A 22 6.47 -8.16 -5.44
CA ALA A 22 7.59 -7.22 -5.55
C ALA A 22 7.23 -5.82 -5.06
N THR A 23 6.04 -5.32 -5.42
CA THR A 23 5.57 -3.99 -4.97
C THR A 23 5.36 -3.94 -3.46
N VAL A 24 4.70 -4.94 -2.88
CA VAL A 24 4.50 -5.03 -1.42
C VAL A 24 5.84 -5.16 -0.69
N ALA A 25 6.75 -6.01 -1.18
CA ALA A 25 8.09 -6.16 -0.58
C ALA A 25 8.88 -4.84 -0.64
N THR A 26 8.78 -4.11 -1.75
CA THR A 26 9.42 -2.79 -1.90
C THR A 26 8.84 -1.77 -0.94
N LEU A 27 7.53 -1.75 -0.72
CA LEU A 27 6.88 -0.88 0.26
C LEU A 27 7.31 -1.22 1.70
N MET A 28 7.37 -2.50 2.05
CA MET A 28 7.86 -2.89 3.38
C MET A 28 9.34 -2.53 3.57
N GLY A 29 10.19 -2.78 2.56
CA GLY A 29 11.60 -2.44 2.60
C GLY A 29 11.86 -0.94 2.72
N THR A 30 11.16 -0.12 1.93
CA THR A 30 11.24 1.35 2.01
C THR A 30 10.76 1.86 3.36
N GLY A 31 9.64 1.34 3.88
CA GLY A 31 9.11 1.70 5.20
C GLY A 31 10.06 1.34 6.35
N PHE A 32 10.79 0.23 6.23
CA PHE A 32 11.81 -0.17 7.19
C PHE A 32 13.04 0.76 7.16
N VAL A 33 13.57 1.04 5.97
CA VAL A 33 14.75 1.90 5.79
C VAL A 33 14.46 3.34 6.22
N VAL A 34 13.35 3.92 5.75
CA VAL A 34 12.95 5.28 6.11
C VAL A 34 12.61 5.38 7.59
N GLY A 35 11.94 4.38 8.17
CA GLY A 35 11.68 4.33 9.60
C GLY A 35 12.95 4.37 10.45
N ARG A 36 13.99 3.62 10.02
CA ARG A 36 15.30 3.63 10.69
C ARG A 36 15.99 4.98 10.60
N LEU A 37 15.91 5.67 9.45
CA LEU A 37 16.45 7.02 9.27
C LEU A 37 15.77 8.04 10.18
N MET A 38 14.46 7.91 10.36
CA MET A 38 13.63 8.78 11.21
C MET A 38 13.70 8.43 12.71
N LYS A 39 14.55 7.47 13.11
CA LYS A 39 14.66 6.94 14.49
C LYS A 39 13.33 6.40 15.05
N MET A 40 12.45 5.92 14.18
CA MET A 40 11.20 5.25 14.55
C MET A 40 11.42 3.73 14.65
N TYR A 41 10.45 3.01 15.22
CA TYR A 41 10.46 1.55 15.23
C TYR A 41 10.29 1.02 13.79
N PRO A 42 11.34 0.47 13.17
CA PRO A 42 11.36 0.23 11.72
C PRO A 42 10.38 -0.87 11.28
N ILE A 43 9.99 -1.76 12.18
CA ILE A 43 8.96 -2.78 11.93
C ILE A 43 7.57 -2.16 11.93
N ASP A 44 7.26 -1.31 12.91
CA ASP A 44 5.95 -0.66 13.00
C ASP A 44 5.76 0.35 11.85
N THR A 45 6.82 1.05 11.43
CA THR A 45 6.76 1.93 10.24
C THR A 45 6.62 1.15 8.94
N ALA A 46 7.26 -0.02 8.81
CA ALA A 46 7.09 -0.88 7.65
C ALA A 46 5.65 -1.40 7.53
N ILE A 47 5.01 -1.76 8.66
CA ILE A 47 3.61 -2.20 8.70
C ILE A 47 2.67 -1.05 8.30
N VAL A 48 2.86 0.14 8.86
CA VAL A 48 2.06 1.33 8.50
C VAL A 48 2.26 1.71 7.03
N ASN A 49 3.48 1.61 6.50
CA ASN A 49 3.73 1.86 5.08
C ASN A 49 3.09 0.79 4.18
N ALA A 50 3.09 -0.48 4.61
CA ALA A 50 2.43 -1.55 3.88
C ALA A 50 0.91 -1.34 3.80
N CYS A 51 0.28 -0.67 4.77
CA CYS A 51 -1.14 -0.33 4.74
C CYS A 51 -1.52 0.48 3.48
N HIS A 52 -0.57 1.28 2.95
CA HIS A 52 -0.77 2.00 1.69
C HIS A 52 -1.04 1.08 0.47
N SER A 53 -0.51 -0.16 0.48
CA SER A 53 -0.80 -1.16 -0.57
C SER A 53 -2.19 -1.79 -0.43
N GLY A 54 -2.83 -1.62 0.73
CA GLY A 54 -4.15 -2.16 1.02
C GLY A 54 -5.26 -1.41 0.29
N GLN A 55 -6.43 -2.05 0.19
CA GLN A 55 -7.62 -1.43 -0.38
C GLN A 55 -8.22 -0.41 0.60
N GLY A 56 -7.61 0.76 0.74
CA GLY A 56 -8.08 1.81 1.64
C GLY A 56 -8.21 1.34 3.10
N GLY A 57 -9.18 1.91 3.81
CA GLY A 57 -9.36 1.63 5.25
C GLY A 57 -9.71 0.18 5.59
N THR A 58 -10.30 -0.60 4.67
CA THR A 58 -10.55 -2.03 4.89
C THR A 58 -9.28 -2.85 4.75
N GLY A 59 -8.39 -2.46 3.82
CA GLY A 59 -7.04 -3.00 3.71
C GLY A 59 -6.19 -2.73 4.94
N ASP A 60 -6.24 -1.49 5.45
CA ASP A 60 -5.53 -1.10 6.68
C ASP A 60 -5.94 -2.00 7.86
N VAL A 61 -7.25 -2.24 8.05
CA VAL A 61 -7.76 -3.13 9.10
C VAL A 61 -7.22 -4.54 8.92
N ALA A 62 -7.25 -5.10 7.71
CA ALA A 62 -6.80 -6.46 7.44
C ALA A 62 -5.30 -6.64 7.71
N ILE A 63 -4.46 -5.69 7.27
CA ILE A 63 -3.01 -5.72 7.47
C ILE A 63 -2.66 -5.58 8.96
N LEU A 64 -3.26 -4.61 9.65
CA LEU A 64 -2.99 -4.40 11.07
C LEU A 64 -3.51 -5.53 11.95
N THR A 65 -4.62 -6.17 11.56
CA THR A 65 -5.13 -7.36 12.25
C THR A 65 -4.18 -8.54 12.05
N ALA A 66 -3.70 -8.78 10.82
CA ALA A 66 -2.72 -9.82 10.53
C ALA A 66 -1.38 -9.59 11.28
N ALA A 67 -0.99 -8.33 11.47
CA ALA A 67 0.21 -7.95 12.20
C ALA A 67 0.02 -7.84 13.73
N ASN A 68 -1.20 -8.03 14.25
CA ASN A 68 -1.56 -7.83 15.66
C ASN A 68 -1.14 -6.43 16.18
N ARG A 69 -1.40 -5.39 15.38
CA ARG A 69 -0.96 -3.99 15.60
C ARG A 69 -2.09 -2.98 15.39
N MET A 70 -3.31 -3.32 15.79
CA MET A 70 -4.49 -2.44 15.64
C MET A 70 -4.36 -1.06 16.31
N GLN A 71 -3.45 -0.92 17.29
CA GLN A 71 -3.12 0.38 17.90
C GLN A 71 -2.57 1.40 16.90
N LEU A 72 -2.03 0.94 15.76
CA LEU A 72 -1.49 1.79 14.70
C LEU A 72 -2.56 2.26 13.69
N MET A 73 -3.83 1.89 13.86
CA MET A 73 -4.92 2.24 12.93
C MET A 73 -5.04 3.74 12.64
N PRO A 74 -4.93 4.66 13.61
CA PRO A 74 -4.97 6.10 13.31
C PRO A 74 -3.84 6.52 12.36
N PHE A 75 -2.63 5.96 12.52
CA PHE A 75 -1.49 6.28 11.67
C PHE A 75 -1.64 5.68 10.27
N ALA A 76 -2.14 4.44 10.17
CA ALA A 76 -2.43 3.80 8.90
C ALA A 76 -3.49 4.59 8.10
N GLN A 77 -4.56 5.03 8.74
CA GLN A 77 -5.60 5.84 8.07
C GLN A 77 -5.05 7.16 7.54
N ILE A 78 -4.21 7.86 8.33
CA ILE A 78 -3.56 9.10 7.86
C ILE A 78 -2.65 8.80 6.67
N ALA A 79 -1.81 7.76 6.76
CA ALA A 79 -0.90 7.36 5.70
C ALA A 79 -1.64 7.01 4.40
N THR A 80 -2.73 6.26 4.49
CA THR A 80 -3.55 5.85 3.35
C THR A 80 -4.30 7.02 2.71
N ARG A 81 -4.83 7.97 3.51
CA ARG A 81 -5.58 9.13 2.98
C ARG A 81 -4.67 10.19 2.37
N ILE A 82 -3.66 10.63 3.11
CA ILE A 82 -2.74 11.66 2.63
C ILE A 82 -1.86 11.11 1.52
N GLY A 83 -1.32 9.90 1.71
CA GLY A 83 -0.52 9.24 0.69
C GLY A 83 -1.29 9.03 -0.61
N GLY A 84 -2.55 8.59 -0.55
CA GLY A 84 -3.40 8.46 -1.72
C GLY A 84 -3.63 9.79 -2.45
N ALA A 85 -3.89 10.87 -1.72
CA ALA A 85 -4.06 12.21 -2.31
C ALA A 85 -2.78 12.69 -3.03
N ILE A 86 -1.60 12.43 -2.45
CA ILE A 86 -0.31 12.74 -3.07
C ILE A 86 -0.12 11.93 -4.36
N VAL A 87 -0.33 10.61 -4.32
CA VAL A 87 -0.17 9.73 -5.49
C VAL A 87 -1.09 10.18 -6.63
N VAL A 88 -2.36 10.47 -6.34
CA VAL A 88 -3.31 10.94 -7.36
C VAL A 88 -2.85 12.28 -7.95
N THR A 89 -2.47 13.24 -7.11
CA THR A 89 -2.04 14.56 -7.57
C THR A 89 -0.80 14.47 -8.47
N VAL A 90 0.21 13.72 -8.04
CA VAL A 90 1.44 13.49 -8.84
C VAL A 90 1.13 12.77 -10.15
N THR A 91 0.27 11.75 -10.10
CA THR A 91 -0.14 11.02 -11.31
C THR A 91 -0.83 11.93 -12.32
N LEU A 92 -1.73 12.81 -11.88
CA LEU A 92 -2.41 13.77 -12.74
C LEU A 92 -1.42 14.76 -13.38
N ILE A 93 -0.44 15.25 -12.61
CA ILE A 93 0.61 16.15 -13.13
C ILE A 93 1.47 15.42 -14.17
N LEU A 94 1.88 14.18 -13.89
CA LEU A 94 2.70 13.39 -14.82
C LEU A 94 1.96 13.10 -16.11
N VAL A 95 0.68 12.71 -16.02
CA VAL A 95 -0.17 12.49 -17.21
C VAL A 95 -0.37 13.79 -17.98
N ALA A 96 -0.52 14.94 -17.31
CA ALA A 96 -0.69 16.22 -18.01
C ALA A 96 0.57 16.69 -18.76
N HIS A 97 1.77 16.31 -18.29
CA HIS A 97 3.04 16.71 -18.92
C HIS A 97 3.61 15.70 -19.91
N PHE A 98 3.34 14.40 -19.73
CA PHE A 98 3.89 13.32 -20.56
C PHE A 98 2.82 12.53 -21.34
N GLY A 99 1.53 12.83 -21.14
CA GLY A 99 0.40 12.21 -21.82
C GLY A 99 -0.16 13.02 -22.98
#